data_AF-A0A532U1L1-F1
#
_entry.id   AF-A0A532U1L1-F1
#
_cell.length_a   1.000
_cell.length_b   1.000
_cell.length_c   1.000
_cell.angle_alpha   90.00
_cell.angle_beta   90.00
_cell.angle_gamma   90.00
#
_symmetry.space_group_name_H-M   'P 1'
#
loop_
_entity.id
_entity.type
_entity.pdbx_description
1 polymer ?
#
loop_
_entity_poly.entity_id
_entity_poly.type
_entity_poly.pdbx_seq_one_letter_code
_entity_poly.pdbx_strand_id
1 'polypeptide(L)'
;MAEEFSLTEMNRADPANMTDMMRKHTPVLDVPDEVKAGVPFAIALKVGGIEGVEHPNLLGHWINWVDLYAGDRLLGRTEFAPVVSHPETTLHIALDESATLRAVAYCNLHGVWEATKAVAAR
;
A
#
# COMPACT_ATOMS: atom_id res chain seq x y z
N MET A 1 -3.49 -22.26 11.19
CA MET A 1 -3.26 -20.92 10.60
C MET A 1 -3.45 -21.11 9.13
N ALA A 2 -4.53 -20.57 8.56
CA ALA A 2 -4.95 -20.94 7.20
C ALA A 2 -3.87 -20.55 6.20
N GLU A 3 -3.56 -21.46 5.29
CA GLU A 3 -2.49 -21.45 4.29
C GLU A 3 -2.63 -20.37 3.21
N GLU A 4 -3.36 -19.28 3.46
CA GLU A 4 -3.77 -18.40 2.38
C GLU A 4 -2.75 -17.31 2.03
N PHE A 5 -1.88 -16.88 2.97
CA PHE A 5 -0.88 -15.84 2.70
C PHE A 5 0.41 -16.05 3.50
N SER A 6 1.54 -15.87 2.82
CA SER A 6 2.86 -16.25 3.31
C SER A 6 3.43 -15.19 4.26
N LEU A 7 4.07 -15.65 5.36
CA LEU A 7 4.91 -14.80 6.21
C LEU A 7 6.29 -14.55 5.60
N THR A 8 6.71 -15.37 4.63
CA THR A 8 8.05 -15.36 4.05
C THR A 8 8.08 -14.87 2.61
N GLU A 9 6.91 -14.65 2.00
CA GLU A 9 6.78 -14.21 0.61
C GLU A 9 5.88 -12.97 0.51
N MET A 10 6.01 -12.24 -0.61
CA MET A 10 5.20 -11.06 -0.89
C MET A 10 3.82 -11.48 -1.40
N ASN A 11 2.76 -11.08 -0.69
CA ASN A 11 1.39 -11.34 -1.10
C ASN A 11 0.95 -10.32 -2.15
N ARG A 12 0.36 -10.80 -3.25
CA ARG A 12 -0.17 -9.98 -4.35
C ARG A 12 -1.57 -10.45 -4.69
N ALA A 13 -2.51 -9.53 -4.75
CA ALA A 13 -3.88 -9.83 -5.13
C ALA A 13 -4.08 -9.65 -6.63
N ASP A 14 -4.93 -10.49 -7.22
CA ASP A 14 -5.51 -10.23 -8.54
C ASP A 14 -6.67 -9.23 -8.36
N PRO A 15 -6.59 -8.01 -8.91
CA PRO A 15 -7.66 -7.02 -8.79
C PRO A 15 -9.01 -7.49 -9.34
N ALA A 16 -9.03 -8.45 -10.27
CA ALA A 16 -10.26 -8.99 -10.83
C ALA A 16 -10.94 -10.02 -9.90
N ASN A 17 -10.22 -10.58 -8.93
CA ASN A 17 -10.66 -11.73 -8.14
C ASN A 17 -10.23 -11.58 -6.66
N MET A 18 -10.68 -10.51 -6.00
CA MET A 18 -10.28 -10.22 -4.63
C MET A 18 -11.20 -10.87 -3.58
N THR A 19 -10.62 -11.65 -2.67
CA THR A 19 -11.28 -12.09 -1.43
C THR A 19 -11.29 -10.98 -0.38
N ASP A 20 -12.13 -11.08 0.65
CA ASP A 20 -12.12 -10.15 1.79
C ASP A 20 -10.74 -10.05 2.45
N MET A 21 -10.00 -11.16 2.48
CA MET A 21 -8.64 -11.19 3.02
C MET A 21 -7.73 -10.29 2.20
N MET A 22 -7.80 -10.37 0.87
CA MET A 22 -7.05 -9.48 -0.03
C MET A 22 -7.49 -8.02 0.13
N ARG A 23 -8.81 -7.77 0.16
CA ARG A 23 -9.37 -6.40 0.26
C ARG A 23 -8.94 -5.65 1.53
N LYS A 24 -8.75 -6.39 2.62
CA LYS A 24 -8.28 -5.84 3.90
C LYS A 24 -6.80 -5.47 3.90
N HIS A 25 -5.98 -6.08 3.06
CA HIS A 25 -4.52 -6.03 3.23
C HIS A 25 -3.76 -5.48 2.03
N THR A 26 -4.31 -5.59 0.82
CA THR A 26 -3.74 -4.97 -0.37
C THR A 26 -3.75 -3.44 -0.19
N PRO A 27 -2.60 -2.76 -0.25
CA PRO A 27 -2.56 -1.31 -0.21
C PRO A 27 -3.19 -0.71 -1.47
N VAL A 28 -3.92 0.38 -1.32
CA VAL A 28 -4.49 1.16 -2.41
C VAL A 28 -3.60 2.38 -2.64
N LEU A 29 -3.19 2.60 -3.90
CA LEU A 29 -2.53 3.82 -4.33
C LEU A 29 -3.52 4.68 -5.10
N ASP A 30 -3.92 5.81 -4.52
CA ASP A 30 -4.62 6.87 -5.24
C ASP A 30 -3.60 7.91 -5.72
N VAL A 31 -3.35 7.88 -7.02
CA VAL A 31 -2.34 8.67 -7.72
C VAL A 31 -2.76 8.84 -9.19
N PRO A 32 -2.48 9.97 -9.84
CA PRO A 32 -2.71 10.13 -11.28
C PRO A 32 -1.91 9.14 -12.12
N ASP A 33 -2.41 8.81 -13.31
CA ASP A 33 -1.68 7.97 -14.27
C ASP A 33 -0.52 8.73 -14.95
N GLU A 34 -0.65 10.06 -15.06
CA GLU A 34 0.37 10.95 -15.60
C GLU A 34 0.61 12.15 -14.67
N VAL A 35 1.88 12.53 -14.51
CA VAL A 35 2.34 13.65 -13.68
C VAL A 35 3.36 14.47 -14.46
N LYS A 36 3.53 15.74 -14.06
CA LYS A 36 4.56 16.60 -14.65
C LYS A 36 5.92 16.30 -14.04
N ALA A 37 6.93 16.07 -14.88
CA ALA A 37 8.28 15.78 -14.46
C ALA A 37 8.86 16.87 -13.55
N GLY A 38 9.50 16.47 -12.45
CA GLY A 38 10.12 17.35 -11.46
C GLY A 38 9.15 18.18 -10.61
N VAL A 39 7.84 18.04 -10.78
CA VAL A 39 6.83 18.77 -9.99
C VAL A 39 6.24 17.87 -8.90
N PRO A 40 6.22 18.30 -7.63
CA PRO A 40 5.62 17.53 -6.56
C PRO A 40 4.13 17.26 -6.79
N PHE A 41 3.69 16.04 -6.50
CA PHE A 41 2.29 15.61 -6.49
C PHE A 41 2.02 14.72 -5.26
N ALA A 42 0.75 14.66 -4.87
CA ALA A 42 0.30 13.86 -3.74
C ALA A 42 -0.01 12.42 -4.17
N ILE A 43 0.33 11.47 -3.31
CA ILE A 43 -0.06 10.07 -3.40
C ILE A 43 -0.75 9.73 -2.08
N ALA A 44 -2.03 9.40 -2.14
CA ALA A 44 -2.76 8.88 -1.00
C ALA A 44 -2.66 7.35 -0.97
N LEU A 45 -2.28 6.82 0.19
CA LEU A 45 -2.13 5.40 0.45
C LEU A 45 -3.11 5.01 1.56
N LYS A 46 -3.85 3.92 1.35
CA LYS A 46 -4.71 3.33 2.37
C LYS A 46 -4.61 1.80 2.34
N VAL A 47 -4.58 1.17 3.51
CA VAL A 47 -4.68 -0.30 3.64
C VAL A 47 -6.01 -0.67 4.27
N GLY A 48 -6.79 -1.50 3.58
CA GLY A 48 -8.19 -1.74 3.92
C GLY A 48 -9.13 -0.68 3.33
N GLY A 49 -10.41 -1.05 3.17
CA GLY A 49 -11.45 -0.21 2.60
C GLY A 49 -11.73 -0.44 1.11
N ILE A 50 -11.07 -1.41 0.48
CA ILE A 50 -11.41 -1.83 -0.88
C ILE A 50 -12.84 -2.41 -0.85
N GLU A 51 -13.74 -1.78 -1.61
CA GLU A 51 -15.19 -2.07 -1.58
C GLU A 51 -15.80 -2.00 -0.17
N GLY A 52 -15.29 -1.12 0.69
CA GLY A 52 -15.79 -0.92 2.05
C GLY A 52 -15.35 -2.00 3.05
N VAL A 53 -14.50 -2.95 2.64
CA VAL A 53 -14.00 -4.00 3.54
C VAL A 53 -12.78 -3.49 4.32
N GLU A 54 -13.00 -3.09 5.56
CA GLU A 54 -11.96 -2.51 6.43
C GLU A 54 -11.09 -3.57 7.13
N HIS A 55 -9.80 -3.24 7.30
CA HIS A 55 -8.89 -4.02 8.14
C HIS A 55 -9.15 -3.73 9.63
N PRO A 56 -9.08 -4.73 10.53
CA PRO A 56 -9.15 -4.49 11.97
C PRO A 56 -8.04 -3.56 12.47
N ASN A 57 -8.33 -2.71 13.45
CA ASN A 57 -7.30 -1.90 14.11
C ASN A 57 -7.38 -2.08 15.62
N LEU A 58 -6.72 -3.14 16.10
CA LEU A 58 -6.76 -3.60 17.48
C LEU A 58 -5.33 -3.81 17.99
N LEU A 59 -5.13 -3.81 19.31
CA LEU A 59 -3.81 -4.09 19.92
C LEU A 59 -3.18 -5.41 19.46
N GLY A 60 -4.01 -6.42 19.13
CA GLY A 60 -3.54 -7.73 18.65
C GLY A 60 -3.52 -7.90 17.14
N HIS A 61 -4.09 -6.96 16.37
CA HIS A 61 -4.23 -7.09 14.92
C HIS A 61 -4.35 -5.71 14.27
N TRP A 62 -3.28 -5.26 13.61
CA TRP A 62 -3.21 -3.97 12.95
C TRP A 62 -2.20 -3.98 11.79
N ILE A 63 -2.32 -2.98 10.93
CA ILE A 63 -1.31 -2.67 9.92
C ILE A 63 -0.20 -1.85 10.58
N ASN A 64 1.02 -2.36 10.59
CA ASN A 64 2.17 -1.70 11.20
C ASN A 64 2.65 -0.52 10.37
N TRP A 65 2.81 -0.71 9.06
CA TRP A 65 3.40 0.30 8.19
C TRP A 65 2.96 0.12 6.74
N VAL A 66 3.14 1.21 5.99
CA VAL A 66 3.13 1.22 4.53
C VAL A 66 4.39 1.90 4.02
N ASP A 67 5.05 1.25 3.06
CA ASP A 67 6.18 1.78 2.31
C ASP A 67 5.74 2.17 0.92
N LEU A 68 6.31 3.26 0.41
CA LEU A 68 6.19 3.65 -0.99
C LEU A 68 7.57 3.57 -1.67
N TYR A 69 7.62 2.89 -2.81
CA TYR A 69 8.80 2.80 -3.66
C TYR A 69 8.51 3.34 -5.06
N ALA A 70 9.56 3.81 -5.75
CA ALA A 70 9.60 3.91 -7.21
C ALA A 70 10.64 2.90 -7.73
N GLY A 71 10.18 1.87 -8.44
CA GLY A 71 11.03 0.71 -8.75
C GLY A 71 11.52 0.05 -7.45
N ASP A 72 12.84 0.04 -7.23
CA ASP A 72 13.44 -0.47 -5.98
C ASP A 72 13.86 0.62 -4.99
N ARG A 73 13.68 1.91 -5.34
CA ARG A 73 14.04 3.03 -4.47
C ARG A 73 12.92 3.31 -3.47
N LEU A 74 13.20 3.14 -2.18
CA LEU A 74 12.30 3.57 -1.10
C LEU A 74 12.17 5.09 -1.12
N LEU A 75 10.93 5.58 -1.16
CA LEU A 75 10.59 7.00 -1.13
C LEU A 75 10.16 7.45 0.27
N GLY A 76 9.50 6.57 1.02
CA GLY A 76 9.07 6.84 2.38
C GLY A 76 8.40 5.64 3.02
N ARG A 77 8.40 5.65 4.35
CA ARG A 77 7.66 4.72 5.21
C ARG A 77 6.79 5.52 6.16
N THR A 78 5.54 5.12 6.31
CA THR A 78 4.67 5.58 7.39
C THR A 78 4.36 4.42 8.31
N GLU A 79 4.63 4.59 9.61
CA GLU A 79 4.31 3.63 10.66
C GLU A 79 3.03 4.05 11.39
N PHE A 80 2.22 3.07 11.79
CA PHE A 80 0.93 3.25 12.41
C PHE A 80 0.91 2.56 13.78
N ALA A 81 0.55 3.32 14.81
CA ALA A 81 0.32 2.75 16.13
C ALA A 81 -1.05 2.04 16.18
N PRO A 82 -1.13 0.82 16.76
CA PRO A 82 -2.38 0.08 16.84
C PRO A 82 -3.45 0.88 17.59
N VAL A 83 -4.71 0.69 17.21
CA VAL A 83 -5.91 1.31 17.81
C VAL A 83 -6.06 2.81 17.51
N VAL A 84 -4.97 3.57 17.49
CA VAL A 84 -5.02 5.04 17.41
C VAL A 84 -4.74 5.59 16.01
N SER A 85 -3.84 4.96 15.26
CA SER A 85 -3.50 5.39 13.90
C SER A 85 -4.28 4.53 12.91
N HIS A 86 -5.02 5.18 12.01
CA HIS A 86 -5.59 4.50 10.84
C HIS A 86 -4.51 4.30 9.79
N PRO A 87 -4.51 3.17 9.06
CA PRO A 87 -3.47 2.86 8.07
C PRO A 87 -3.70 3.61 6.75
N GLU A 88 -3.67 4.94 6.85
CA GLU A 88 -3.88 5.89 5.77
C GLU A 88 -2.84 7.00 5.88
N THR A 89 -2.23 7.39 4.76
CA THR A 89 -1.20 8.43 4.72
C THR A 89 -1.12 9.07 3.34
N THR A 90 -0.65 10.32 3.28
CA THR A 90 -0.39 11.02 2.03
C THR A 90 1.05 11.45 1.96
N LEU A 91 1.78 11.01 0.93
CA LEU A 91 3.15 11.42 0.64
C LEU A 91 3.14 12.38 -0.54
N HIS A 92 4.02 13.39 -0.49
CA HIS A 92 4.27 14.28 -1.62
C HIS A 92 5.63 13.93 -2.21
N ILE A 93 5.65 13.53 -3.48
CA ILE A 93 6.88 13.14 -4.19
C ILE A 93 6.97 13.88 -5.53
N ALA A 94 8.16 13.94 -6.11
CA ALA A 94 8.37 14.34 -7.49
C ALA A 94 9.07 13.20 -8.23
N LEU A 95 8.72 13.02 -9.51
CA LEU A 95 9.34 12.06 -10.41
C LEU A 95 9.93 12.81 -11.61
N ASP A 96 11.20 12.61 -11.91
CA ASP A 96 11.84 13.17 -13.12
C ASP A 96 11.66 12.27 -14.34
N GLU A 97 11.39 10.98 -14.11
CA GLU A 97 11.14 9.97 -15.13
C GLU A 97 9.95 9.07 -14.74
N SER A 98 9.39 8.39 -15.74
CA SER A 98 8.25 7.49 -15.52
C SER A 98 8.68 6.29 -14.67
N ALA A 99 7.84 5.88 -13.72
CA ALA A 99 8.18 4.80 -12.79
C ALA A 99 6.98 3.92 -12.46
N THR A 100 7.24 2.67 -12.11
CA THR A 100 6.27 1.84 -11.40
C THR A 100 6.37 2.15 -9.92
N LEU A 101 5.33 2.79 -9.39
CA LEU A 101 5.16 2.96 -7.96
C LEU A 101 4.74 1.62 -7.35
N ARG A 102 5.31 1.29 -6.19
CA ARG A 102 4.95 0.09 -5.42
C ARG A 102 4.63 0.50 -4.00
N ALA A 103 3.44 0.14 -3.52
CA ALA A 103 3.09 0.25 -2.12
C ALA A 103 3.23 -1.14 -1.48
N VAL A 104 3.95 -1.20 -0.37
CA VAL A 104 4.12 -2.43 0.42
C VAL A 104 3.58 -2.18 1.81
N ALA A 105 2.64 -3.01 2.27
CA ALA A 105 2.04 -2.90 3.58
C ALA A 105 2.32 -4.14 4.43
N TYR A 106 2.46 -3.97 5.75
CA TYR A 106 2.68 -5.07 6.68
C TYR A 106 1.58 -5.16 7.74
N CYS A 107 0.89 -6.30 7.77
CA CYS A 107 0.00 -6.68 8.87
C CYS A 107 0.75 -7.57 9.86
N ASN A 108 0.62 -7.30 11.15
CA ASN A 108 1.32 -8.06 12.19
C ASN A 108 1.02 -9.58 12.17
N LEU A 109 -0.16 -9.99 11.67
CA LEU A 109 -0.58 -11.39 11.63
C LEU A 109 -0.51 -12.02 10.23
N HIS A 110 -0.66 -11.21 9.18
CA HIS A 110 -0.91 -11.71 7.82
C HIS A 110 0.17 -11.34 6.81
N GLY A 111 1.37 -11.00 7.29
CA GLY A 111 2.54 -10.82 6.43
C GLY A 111 2.50 -9.52 5.62
N VAL A 112 3.26 -9.52 4.51
CA VAL A 112 3.50 -8.35 3.67
C VAL A 112 2.73 -8.42 2.36
N TRP A 113 2.18 -7.28 1.93
CA TRP A 113 1.26 -7.16 0.81
C TRP A 113 1.71 -6.06 -0.13
N GLU A 114 1.70 -6.32 -1.43
CA GLU A 114 2.13 -5.36 -2.45
C GLU A 114 1.00 -5.01 -3.41
N ALA A 115 0.94 -3.73 -3.76
CA ALA A 115 0.24 -3.23 -4.93
C ALA A 115 1.17 -2.33 -5.75
N THR A 116 0.96 -2.30 -7.06
CA THR A 116 1.80 -1.53 -7.98
C THR A 116 0.95 -0.68 -8.91
N LYS A 117 1.44 0.51 -9.25
CA LYS A 117 0.83 1.38 -10.25
C LYS A 117 1.89 2.05 -11.11
N ALA A 118 1.76 1.93 -12.43
CA ALA A 118 2.62 2.66 -13.36
C ALA A 118 2.18 4.13 -13.41
N VAL A 119 3.15 5.05 -13.34
CA VAL A 119 2.93 6.49 -13.45
C VAL A 119 3.88 7.06 -14.49
N ALA A 120 3.33 7.77 -15.47
CA ALA A 120 4.12 8.45 -16.49
C ALA A 120 4.52 9.86 -16.03
N ALA A 121 5.82 10.16 -16.03
CA ALA A 121 6.32 11.51 -15.89
C ALA A 121 6.53 12.14 -17.27
N ARG A 122 5.98 13.34 -17.49
CA ARG A 122 6.00 14.08 -18.76
C ARG A 122 6.55 15.49 -18.62
#